data_AF-A0A935PPW2-F1
#
_entry.id   AF-A0A935PPW2-F1
#
_cell.length_a   1.000
_cell.length_b   1.000
_cell.length_c   1.000
_cell.angle_alpha   90.00
_cell.angle_beta   90.00
_cell.angle_gamma   90.00
#
_symmetry.space_group_name_H-M   'P 1'
#
loop_
_entity.id
_entity.type
_entity.pdbx_description
1 polymer ?
#
loop_
_entity_poly.entity_id
_entity_poly.type
_entity_poly.pdbx_seq_one_letter_code
_entity_poly.pdbx_strand_id
1 'polypeptide(L)'
;MKRPAPFAPRLVLAGALAVLAGCAVPGITPPPPADAPGRFAPLTAPIIALGDTQEHESTGFPLLDNDGAVDSYVEVAQRPPEAPLFSRRILEWVVENHPHEPLIHLGDVLDMSCRSELKRMLKLGMAMRQPGVVLPGNHDGLLFGIFNHDVTDIAGDKDARRWNMGCRSPIREGVASPEDARGQAVTKRDFIGAYLELAAARLDPGHGLVPPARTGIGSVSWRNPDDDAFLMAVEARVNDGRLYASSFMAQLMRLPKAPGAKRAVRMVGLDTNQLLTIVGALDAIRRTSPGDIGSVDPDQVDAVAPWFEAAIAAGDIVILAGHHNWDHLSPVTRFRLGQLLEKLPHPLVYVSAHTHRGYWALHHVGERPLLELNVSSLSDWPIAYRRLSFELDEDANRIKVVGELLPRELTAPASDAELLRAWGAQTCAKVGVPVGLLADEEIAAVRNQKRSRGQLWEWLVAHFDESCESCQRILFDHAHAYQDQMLTTISQLVRDIGPDASGIASVDMPGYCGAKGVEDCATDLRSREAATLPEYIRRFREKARLVDRVNDHLDDLRDPKAKAYMACRAVLGAKADFDETPEGDTPGRSEAFRRAGAFFRIEATVGMR
;
A
#
# COMPACT_ATOMS: atom_id res chain seq x y z
N MET A 1 -2.75 54.78 -8.50
CA MET A 1 -1.74 54.05 -7.71
C MET A 1 -2.34 53.71 -6.36
N LYS A 2 -2.82 52.47 -6.19
CA LYS A 2 -3.41 51.98 -4.93
C LYS A 2 -2.31 51.27 -4.14
N ARG A 3 -2.11 51.69 -2.88
CA ARG A 3 -1.22 51.04 -1.91
C ARG A 3 -1.80 49.67 -1.51
N PRO A 4 -1.00 48.61 -1.36
CA PRO A 4 -1.48 47.37 -0.76
C PRO A 4 -1.57 47.54 0.77
N ALA A 5 -2.61 46.93 1.34
CA ALA A 5 -2.92 46.93 2.77
C ALA A 5 -1.97 46.00 3.57
N PRO A 6 -1.79 46.23 4.88
CA PRO A 6 -0.85 45.47 5.69
C PRO A 6 -1.40 44.08 6.06
N PHE A 7 -0.51 43.10 5.99
CA PHE A 7 -0.64 41.77 6.58
C PHE A 7 -0.74 41.85 8.11
N ALA A 8 -1.76 41.21 8.70
CA ALA A 8 -1.71 40.38 9.93
C ALA A 8 -3.14 40.07 10.43
N PRO A 9 -3.40 38.94 11.14
CA PRO A 9 -2.41 38.06 11.78
C PRO A 9 -2.61 36.55 11.48
N ARG A 10 -1.58 35.89 10.92
CA ARG A 10 -1.38 34.42 10.99
C ARG A 10 -0.75 34.01 12.33
N LEU A 11 -1.11 34.69 13.42
CA LEU A 11 -0.40 34.61 14.71
C LEU A 11 -1.09 33.72 15.75
N VAL A 12 -2.14 32.98 15.37
CA VAL A 12 -2.86 32.07 16.30
C VAL A 12 -2.32 30.64 16.27
N LEU A 13 -1.51 30.26 15.26
CA LEU A 13 -1.05 28.87 15.12
C LEU A 13 0.17 28.49 15.98
N ALA A 14 0.95 29.47 16.45
CA ALA A 14 2.17 29.20 17.23
C ALA A 14 1.90 28.73 18.68
N GLY A 15 0.65 28.83 19.16
CA GLY A 15 0.26 28.40 20.52
C GLY A 15 -0.32 26.98 20.61
N ALA A 16 -0.53 26.28 19.49
CA ALA A 16 -1.20 24.97 19.47
C ALA A 16 -0.26 23.75 19.48
N LEU A 17 1.06 23.98 19.45
CA LEU A 17 2.10 22.93 19.40
C LEU A 17 2.43 22.28 20.76
N ALA A 18 1.80 22.71 21.86
CA ALA A 18 2.06 22.20 23.21
C ALA A 18 0.96 21.27 23.77
N VAL A 19 0.06 20.76 22.93
CA VAL A 19 -0.86 19.67 23.29
C VAL A 19 -0.84 18.62 22.18
N LEU A 20 0.34 18.02 21.98
CA LEU A 20 0.46 16.67 21.42
C LEU A 20 -0.11 15.73 22.48
N ALA A 21 -1.44 15.63 22.49
CA ALA A 21 -2.16 14.68 23.30
C ALA A 21 -1.63 13.29 22.96
N GLY A 22 -1.19 12.55 23.99
CA GLY A 22 -0.89 11.13 23.84
C GLY A 22 -2.06 10.48 23.12
N CYS A 23 -1.81 10.00 21.91
CA CYS A 23 -2.73 9.16 21.18
C CYS A 23 -2.98 7.94 22.07
N ALA A 24 -4.14 7.88 22.70
CA ALA A 24 -4.60 6.66 23.31
C ALA A 24 -4.62 5.62 22.19
N VAL A 25 -3.75 4.61 22.28
CA VAL A 25 -3.80 3.44 21.40
C VAL A 25 -5.23 2.94 21.47
N PRO A 26 -5.98 2.85 20.35
CA PRO A 26 -7.24 2.14 20.35
C PRO A 26 -6.99 0.79 21.01
N GLY A 27 -7.77 0.48 22.05
CA GLY A 27 -7.59 -0.78 22.77
C GLY A 27 -7.63 -1.94 21.78
N ILE A 28 -6.76 -2.93 21.95
CA ILE A 28 -6.79 -4.14 21.13
C ILE A 28 -8.17 -4.76 21.24
N THR A 29 -8.94 -4.78 20.15
CA THR A 29 -10.20 -5.50 20.11
C THR A 29 -9.91 -6.96 20.49
N PRO A 30 -10.62 -7.54 21.48
CA PRO A 30 -10.25 -8.83 22.02
C PRO A 30 -10.11 -9.88 20.92
N PRO A 31 -9.03 -10.68 20.94
CA PRO A 31 -8.90 -11.76 19.98
C PRO A 31 -10.05 -12.74 20.16
N PRO A 32 -10.45 -13.48 19.10
CA PRO A 32 -11.47 -14.50 19.21
C PRO A 32 -11.06 -15.53 20.28
N PRO A 33 -12.02 -16.14 20.99
CA PRO A 33 -11.73 -17.16 21.98
C PRO A 33 -11.00 -18.37 21.35
N ALA A 34 -10.47 -19.24 22.21
CA ALA A 34 -9.92 -20.52 21.76
C ALA A 34 -11.00 -21.34 21.04
N ASP A 35 -10.61 -22.04 19.98
CA ASP A 35 -11.56 -22.77 19.14
C ASP A 35 -12.13 -23.98 19.89
N ALA A 36 -13.46 -24.03 19.99
CA ALA A 36 -14.15 -25.22 20.46
C ALA A 36 -14.01 -26.35 19.43
N PRO A 37 -13.87 -27.62 19.86
CA PRO A 37 -13.87 -28.76 18.94
C PRO A 37 -15.08 -28.74 18.01
N GLY A 38 -14.89 -29.19 16.77
CA GLY A 38 -15.95 -29.22 15.75
C GLY A 38 -15.60 -30.20 14.63
N ARG A 39 -16.60 -30.57 13.84
CA ARG A 39 -16.46 -31.45 12.66
C ARG A 39 -16.33 -30.61 11.41
N PHE A 40 -15.22 -29.90 11.30
CA PHE A 40 -14.95 -29.01 10.18
C PHE A 40 -14.61 -29.80 8.92
N ALA A 41 -15.37 -29.57 7.86
CA ALA A 41 -15.08 -30.06 6.51
C ALA A 41 -14.54 -28.91 5.64
N PRO A 42 -13.47 -29.11 4.87
CA PRO A 42 -12.95 -28.09 3.96
C PRO A 42 -14.00 -27.62 2.94
N LEU A 43 -14.16 -26.30 2.81
CA LEU A 43 -14.99 -25.68 1.78
C LEU A 43 -14.17 -25.19 0.59
N THR A 44 -12.99 -24.62 0.85
CA THR A 44 -12.14 -24.02 -0.19
C THR A 44 -10.75 -24.63 -0.23
N ALA A 45 -10.18 -24.72 -1.43
CA ALA A 45 -8.74 -24.73 -1.58
C ALA A 45 -8.17 -23.32 -1.27
N PRO A 46 -6.87 -23.20 -0.97
CA PRO A 46 -6.31 -21.94 -0.50
C PRO A 46 -6.22 -20.83 -1.55
N ILE A 47 -6.28 -19.59 -1.07
CA ILE A 47 -5.93 -18.36 -1.80
C ILE A 47 -4.84 -17.61 -1.04
N ILE A 48 -4.16 -16.68 -1.70
CA ILE A 48 -3.21 -15.75 -1.08
C ILE A 48 -3.90 -14.41 -0.81
N ALA A 49 -3.84 -13.94 0.43
CA ALA A 49 -4.32 -12.62 0.84
C ALA A 49 -3.17 -11.79 1.42
N LEU A 50 -3.01 -10.57 0.91
CA LEU A 50 -1.98 -9.62 1.27
C LEU A 50 -2.51 -8.18 1.12
N GLY A 51 -1.80 -7.22 1.68
CA GLY A 51 -2.13 -5.80 1.57
C GLY A 51 -0.89 -4.94 1.71
N ASP A 52 -1.07 -3.64 1.51
CA ASP A 52 -0.08 -2.62 1.87
C ASP A 52 1.30 -2.88 1.23
N THR A 53 1.31 -3.09 -0.10
CA THR A 53 2.58 -3.15 -0.86
C THR A 53 3.21 -1.78 -0.94
N GLN A 54 2.41 -0.71 -1.05
CA GLN A 54 2.83 0.69 -0.99
C GLN A 54 4.09 0.96 -1.83
N GLU A 55 3.99 0.66 -3.13
CA GLU A 55 5.03 1.05 -4.10
C GLU A 55 5.16 2.58 -4.09
N HIS A 56 6.36 3.08 -3.77
CA HIS A 56 6.60 4.48 -3.45
C HIS A 56 7.47 5.20 -4.52
N GLU A 57 7.00 6.33 -5.01
CA GLU A 57 7.71 7.22 -5.93
C GLU A 57 8.66 8.17 -5.18
N SER A 58 9.95 7.87 -5.23
CA SER A 58 11.00 8.64 -4.53
C SER A 58 11.79 9.62 -5.41
N THR A 59 11.58 9.65 -6.73
CA THR A 59 12.44 10.36 -7.71
C THR A 59 11.79 11.61 -8.30
N GLY A 60 10.54 11.89 -7.95
CA GLY A 60 9.84 13.08 -8.39
C GLY A 60 10.31 14.36 -7.69
N PHE A 61 9.57 15.45 -7.88
CA PHE A 61 9.95 16.73 -7.27
C PHE A 61 9.83 16.64 -5.74
N PRO A 62 10.84 17.07 -4.95
CA PRO A 62 10.75 17.02 -3.50
C PRO A 62 9.56 17.86 -3.02
N LEU A 63 8.69 17.25 -2.21
CA LEU A 63 7.59 17.95 -1.54
C LEU A 63 7.91 18.02 -0.05
N LEU A 64 7.50 19.12 0.61
CA LEU A 64 7.61 19.25 2.08
C LEU A 64 6.85 18.15 2.82
N ASP A 65 5.80 17.71 2.18
CA ASP A 65 4.87 16.67 2.56
C ASP A 65 5.56 15.27 2.52
N ASN A 66 6.55 15.08 1.64
CA ASN A 66 7.40 13.87 1.57
C ASN A 66 8.77 14.09 2.22
N ASP A 67 8.93 15.19 2.97
CA ASP A 67 10.19 15.50 3.62
C ASP A 67 10.35 14.65 4.89
N GLY A 68 11.57 14.20 5.14
CA GLY A 68 11.89 13.40 6.31
C GLY A 68 11.51 14.06 7.65
N ALA A 69 11.40 15.39 7.70
CA ALA A 69 10.92 16.12 8.88
C ALA A 69 9.45 15.85 9.24
N VAL A 70 8.63 15.41 8.27
CA VAL A 70 7.24 14.98 8.50
C VAL A 70 7.19 13.51 8.93
N ASP A 71 8.14 12.68 8.48
CA ASP A 71 8.18 11.25 8.78
C ASP A 71 8.36 10.93 10.27
N SER A 72 8.90 11.85 11.07
CA SER A 72 8.92 11.73 12.54
C SER A 72 7.53 11.87 13.20
N TYR A 73 6.51 12.25 12.43
CA TYR A 73 5.14 12.50 12.90
C TYR A 73 4.09 11.69 12.13
N VAL A 74 4.37 11.36 10.87
CA VAL A 74 3.55 10.49 10.01
C VAL A 74 4.49 9.46 9.41
N GLU A 75 4.61 8.31 10.08
CA GLU A 75 5.50 7.20 9.74
C GLU A 75 5.05 6.53 8.42
N VAL A 76 5.36 7.17 7.29
CA VAL A 76 5.18 6.74 5.87
C VAL A 76 5.70 7.81 4.89
N ALA A 77 5.99 9.04 5.33
CA ALA A 77 6.37 10.16 4.48
C ALA A 77 7.73 10.00 3.77
N GLN A 78 8.70 9.32 4.40
CA GLN A 78 9.97 8.97 3.76
C GLN A 78 10.51 7.63 4.28
N ARG A 79 10.30 6.58 3.48
CA ARG A 79 10.77 5.21 3.74
C ARG A 79 12.30 5.07 3.58
N PRO A 80 12.92 3.99 4.09
CA PRO A 80 14.30 3.66 3.78
C PRO A 80 14.54 3.49 2.27
N PRO A 81 15.74 3.77 1.74
CA PRO A 81 16.05 3.66 0.31
C PRO A 81 15.67 2.33 -0.34
N GLU A 82 15.77 1.23 0.40
CA GLU A 82 15.46 -0.12 -0.04
C GLU A 82 13.97 -0.31 -0.32
N ALA A 83 13.08 0.47 0.32
CA ALA A 83 11.65 0.32 0.10
C ALA A 83 11.24 0.66 -1.35
N PRO A 84 11.45 1.88 -1.86
CA PRO A 84 11.11 2.22 -3.25
C PRO A 84 12.00 1.52 -4.30
N LEU A 85 13.19 1.05 -3.93
CA LEU A 85 14.06 0.30 -4.84
C LEU A 85 13.64 -1.18 -4.93
N PHE A 86 13.32 -1.81 -3.80
CA PHE A 86 13.27 -3.26 -3.68
C PHE A 86 11.97 -3.84 -3.07
N SER A 87 11.13 -3.08 -2.34
CA SER A 87 9.95 -3.66 -1.65
C SER A 87 8.98 -4.36 -2.58
N ARG A 88 8.76 -3.87 -3.80
CA ARG A 88 7.92 -4.59 -4.79
C ARG A 88 8.42 -6.00 -5.11
N ARG A 89 9.69 -6.32 -4.85
CA ARG A 89 10.24 -7.68 -4.98
C ARG A 89 9.69 -8.65 -3.95
N ILE A 90 9.18 -8.15 -2.83
CA ILE A 90 8.44 -8.95 -1.85
C ILE A 90 7.14 -9.45 -2.49
N LEU A 91 6.36 -8.56 -3.12
CA LEU A 91 5.14 -8.94 -3.83
C LEU A 91 5.44 -9.86 -5.03
N GLU A 92 6.47 -9.54 -5.82
CA GLU A 92 6.92 -10.43 -6.90
C GLU A 92 7.29 -11.82 -6.38
N TRP A 93 8.02 -11.88 -5.26
CA TRP A 93 8.37 -13.14 -4.61
C TRP A 93 7.12 -13.90 -4.15
N VAL A 94 6.12 -13.22 -3.57
CA VAL A 94 4.83 -13.87 -3.22
C VAL A 94 4.18 -14.47 -4.46
N VAL A 95 4.09 -13.70 -5.54
CA VAL A 95 3.48 -14.15 -6.81
C VAL A 95 4.20 -15.37 -7.37
N GLU A 96 5.53 -15.39 -7.35
CA GLU A 96 6.34 -16.48 -7.87
C GLU A 96 6.30 -17.76 -7.02
N ASN A 97 6.15 -17.63 -5.70
CA ASN A 97 6.08 -18.78 -4.79
C ASN A 97 4.68 -19.41 -4.70
N HIS A 98 3.64 -18.71 -5.17
CA HIS A 98 2.25 -19.18 -5.19
C HIS A 98 1.62 -19.12 -6.59
N PRO A 99 2.22 -19.74 -7.62
CA PRO A 99 1.84 -19.53 -9.03
C PRO A 99 0.47 -20.13 -9.42
N HIS A 100 -0.15 -20.92 -8.54
CA HIS A 100 -1.40 -21.64 -8.78
C HIS A 100 -2.52 -21.26 -7.81
N GLU A 101 -2.23 -20.42 -6.83
CA GLU A 101 -3.22 -19.98 -5.84
C GLU A 101 -3.73 -18.60 -6.24
N PRO A 102 -5.05 -18.39 -6.35
CA PRO A 102 -5.59 -17.06 -6.61
C PRO A 102 -5.13 -16.05 -5.57
N LEU A 103 -4.97 -14.80 -5.98
CA LEU A 103 -4.45 -13.74 -5.13
C LEU A 103 -5.48 -12.63 -4.91
N ILE A 104 -5.61 -12.16 -3.67
CA ILE A 104 -6.32 -10.94 -3.33
C ILE A 104 -5.35 -9.96 -2.67
N HIS A 105 -5.22 -8.77 -3.27
CA HIS A 105 -4.57 -7.62 -2.65
C HIS A 105 -5.65 -6.74 -2.03
N LEU A 106 -5.59 -6.54 -0.72
CA LEU A 106 -6.59 -5.81 0.06
C LEU A 106 -6.33 -4.30 0.08
N GLY A 107 -5.82 -3.73 -1.02
CA GLY A 107 -5.53 -2.29 -1.13
C GLY A 107 -4.15 -1.85 -0.68
N ASP A 108 -3.86 -0.58 -0.96
CA ASP A 108 -2.57 0.08 -0.80
C ASP A 108 -1.48 -0.61 -1.61
N VAL A 109 -1.76 -0.75 -2.91
CA VAL A 109 -0.79 -1.21 -3.89
C VAL A 109 0.20 -0.08 -4.20
N LEU A 110 -0.32 1.15 -4.33
CA LEU A 110 0.46 2.38 -4.50
C LEU A 110 0.67 3.05 -3.15
N ASP A 111 1.57 4.02 -3.10
CA ASP A 111 1.78 4.87 -1.91
C ASP A 111 1.49 6.34 -2.22
N MET A 112 2.22 6.92 -3.17
CA MET A 112 2.07 8.30 -3.60
C MET A 112 1.07 8.45 -4.74
N SER A 113 0.32 7.42 -5.14
CA SER A 113 -0.61 7.50 -6.28
C SER A 113 0.01 8.14 -7.53
N CYS A 114 1.25 7.78 -7.87
CA CYS A 114 1.95 8.31 -9.03
C CYS A 114 1.79 7.38 -10.23
N ARG A 115 1.82 7.95 -11.44
CA ARG A 115 1.72 7.17 -12.69
C ARG A 115 2.87 6.17 -12.83
N SER A 116 4.05 6.49 -12.31
CA SER A 116 5.21 5.59 -12.27
C SER A 116 4.95 4.36 -11.42
N GLU A 117 4.45 4.53 -10.19
CA GLU A 117 4.06 3.42 -9.31
C GLU A 117 3.01 2.54 -9.99
N LEU A 118 1.94 3.16 -10.51
CA LEU A 118 0.88 2.43 -11.22
C LEU A 118 1.43 1.65 -12.41
N LYS A 119 2.32 2.25 -13.22
CA LYS A 119 2.97 1.56 -14.35
C LYS A 119 3.75 0.32 -13.88
N ARG A 120 4.55 0.42 -12.81
CA ARG A 120 5.33 -0.69 -12.26
C ARG A 120 4.42 -1.81 -11.75
N MET A 121 3.33 -1.46 -11.07
CA MET A 121 2.35 -2.41 -10.55
C MET A 121 1.54 -3.10 -11.65
N LEU A 122 1.14 -2.38 -12.71
CA LEU A 122 0.49 -2.98 -13.88
C LEU A 122 1.41 -3.96 -14.62
N LYS A 123 2.71 -3.65 -14.70
CA LYS A 123 3.72 -4.56 -15.30
C LYS A 123 3.79 -5.87 -14.52
N LEU A 124 3.85 -5.81 -13.18
CA LEU A 124 3.80 -7.01 -12.35
C LEU A 124 2.48 -7.76 -12.52
N GLY A 125 1.36 -7.04 -12.51
CA GLY A 125 0.03 -7.60 -12.73
C GLY A 125 -0.11 -8.33 -14.05
N MET A 126 0.49 -7.85 -15.14
CA MET A 126 0.54 -8.57 -16.43
C MET A 126 1.40 -9.83 -16.38
N ALA A 127 2.45 -9.86 -15.56
CA ALA A 127 3.37 -11.00 -15.44
C ALA A 127 2.84 -12.13 -14.53
N MET A 128 1.85 -11.87 -13.68
CA MET A 128 1.24 -12.87 -12.80
C MET A 128 0.67 -14.06 -13.59
N ARG A 129 0.78 -15.29 -13.05
CA ARG A 129 0.25 -16.50 -13.71
C ARG A 129 -1.12 -16.90 -13.19
N GLN A 130 -1.35 -16.68 -11.90
CA GLN A 130 -2.59 -16.93 -11.19
C GLN A 130 -3.64 -15.84 -11.50
N PRO A 131 -4.93 -16.14 -11.35
CA PRO A 131 -5.94 -15.09 -11.27
C PRO A 131 -5.71 -14.24 -10.02
N GLY A 132 -5.97 -12.95 -10.13
CA GLY A 132 -5.76 -12.01 -9.02
C GLY A 132 -6.76 -10.86 -9.06
N VAL A 133 -7.05 -10.31 -7.89
CA VAL A 133 -7.88 -9.12 -7.74
C VAL A 133 -7.24 -8.13 -6.77
N VAL A 134 -7.53 -6.85 -6.97
CA VAL A 134 -7.10 -5.76 -6.08
C VAL A 134 -8.34 -5.02 -5.58
N LEU A 135 -8.50 -4.91 -4.27
CA LEU A 135 -9.45 -3.99 -3.66
C LEU A 135 -8.77 -2.63 -3.50
N PRO A 136 -9.42 -1.49 -3.79
CA PRO A 136 -8.78 -0.18 -3.59
C PRO A 136 -8.53 0.11 -2.09
N GLY A 137 -7.32 0.56 -1.77
CA GLY A 137 -6.96 1.11 -0.46
C GLY A 137 -7.05 2.64 -0.40
N ASN A 138 -6.63 3.22 0.72
CA ASN A 138 -6.56 4.67 0.87
C ASN A 138 -5.41 5.27 0.04
N HIS A 139 -4.30 4.58 -0.16
CA HIS A 139 -3.17 5.08 -0.98
C HIS A 139 -3.35 4.85 -2.50
N ASP A 140 -4.41 4.16 -2.94
CA ASP A 140 -4.65 3.77 -4.34
C ASP A 140 -5.47 4.80 -5.15
N GLY A 141 -4.88 5.98 -5.36
CA GLY A 141 -5.44 7.08 -6.14
C GLY A 141 -5.61 8.34 -5.30
N LEU A 142 -5.09 9.45 -5.84
CA LEU A 142 -4.99 10.79 -5.26
C LEU A 142 -6.13 11.11 -4.28
N LEU A 143 -5.71 11.66 -3.14
CA LEU A 143 -6.42 12.24 -1.99
C LEU A 143 -6.53 11.41 -0.72
N PHE A 144 -5.95 10.23 -0.56
CA PHE A 144 -6.07 9.52 0.73
C PHE A 144 -4.74 8.86 1.11
N GLY A 145 -4.39 8.87 2.41
CA GLY A 145 -3.15 8.27 2.93
C GLY A 145 -2.24 9.23 3.70
N ILE A 146 -1.64 10.23 3.03
CA ILE A 146 -0.46 10.91 3.61
C ILE A 146 -0.72 12.38 3.99
N PHE A 147 -1.75 13.06 3.46
CA PHE A 147 -1.90 14.52 3.63
C PHE A 147 -3.26 15.00 4.13
N ASN A 148 -3.25 15.53 5.36
CA ASN A 148 -4.36 16.22 6.01
C ASN A 148 -4.50 17.66 5.48
N HIS A 149 -5.01 17.82 4.24
CA HIS A 149 -5.36 19.14 3.71
C HIS A 149 -6.76 19.56 4.16
N ASP A 150 -6.90 20.79 4.66
CA ASP A 150 -8.22 21.40 4.87
C ASP A 150 -8.94 21.55 3.51
N VAL A 151 -10.27 21.56 3.54
CA VAL A 151 -11.17 21.75 2.39
C VAL A 151 -10.77 22.96 1.56
N THR A 152 -10.22 23.99 2.20
CA THR A 152 -9.74 25.21 1.56
C THR A 152 -8.53 24.97 0.65
N ASP A 153 -7.62 24.07 1.02
CA ASP A 153 -6.44 23.69 0.23
C ASP A 153 -6.83 22.78 -0.94
N ILE A 154 -7.71 21.80 -0.71
CA ILE A 154 -8.25 20.91 -1.77
C ILE A 154 -9.07 21.73 -2.79
N ALA A 155 -9.86 22.70 -2.32
CA ALA A 155 -10.61 23.60 -3.20
C ALA A 155 -9.70 24.58 -3.97
N GLY A 156 -8.51 24.88 -3.42
CA GLY A 156 -7.49 25.76 -3.99
C GLY A 156 -6.57 25.07 -5.00
N ASP A 157 -6.26 23.78 -4.83
CA ASP A 157 -5.37 23.01 -5.72
C ASP A 157 -6.11 22.43 -6.94
N LYS A 158 -6.51 23.33 -7.85
CA LYS A 158 -7.16 22.95 -9.12
C LYS A 158 -6.28 21.96 -9.90
N ASP A 159 -6.81 20.76 -10.12
CA ASP A 159 -6.18 19.65 -10.85
C ASP A 159 -5.02 18.97 -10.11
N ALA A 160 -4.93 19.09 -8.79
CA ALA A 160 -3.90 18.45 -7.97
C ALA A 160 -2.47 18.81 -8.41
N ARG A 161 -2.18 20.11 -8.62
CA ARG A 161 -0.92 20.61 -9.18
C ARG A 161 0.26 20.26 -8.29
N ARG A 162 0.11 20.35 -6.96
CA ARG A 162 1.20 20.00 -6.03
C ARG A 162 1.55 18.52 -6.15
N TRP A 163 0.54 17.65 -6.26
CA TRP A 163 0.75 16.21 -6.41
C TRP A 163 1.35 15.84 -7.75
N ASN A 164 0.85 16.45 -8.82
CA ASN A 164 1.41 16.31 -10.15
C ASN A 164 2.90 16.67 -10.16
N MET A 165 3.30 17.71 -9.39
CA MET A 165 4.71 18.08 -9.21
C MET A 165 5.48 17.00 -8.45
N GLY A 166 4.95 16.50 -7.33
CA GLY A 166 5.56 15.39 -6.58
C GLY A 166 5.75 14.13 -7.42
N CYS A 167 4.78 13.78 -8.27
CA CYS A 167 4.86 12.66 -9.21
C CYS A 167 5.61 12.98 -10.52
N ARG A 168 6.17 14.18 -10.67
CA ARG A 168 6.80 14.58 -11.94
C ARG A 168 8.04 13.74 -12.20
N SER A 169 7.97 12.91 -13.23
CA SER A 169 9.13 12.12 -13.69
C SER A 169 10.37 13.02 -13.91
N PRO A 170 11.55 12.62 -13.39
CA PRO A 170 12.80 13.37 -13.54
C PRO A 170 13.34 13.34 -14.98
N ILE A 171 12.70 12.59 -15.90
CA ILE A 171 13.13 12.43 -17.30
C ILE A 171 12.86 13.68 -18.15
N ARG A 172 11.95 14.59 -17.76
CA ARG A 172 11.63 15.81 -18.54
C ARG A 172 12.66 16.94 -18.33
N GLU A 173 13.22 17.45 -19.42
CA GLU A 173 14.17 18.58 -19.43
C GLU A 173 13.48 19.94 -19.12
N GLY A 174 14.24 20.93 -18.61
CA GLY A 174 13.76 22.31 -18.33
C GLY A 174 13.35 22.61 -16.88
N VAL A 175 13.22 23.88 -16.51
CA VAL A 175 12.69 24.32 -15.18
C VAL A 175 11.25 23.84 -15.06
N ALA A 176 10.90 23.26 -13.91
CA ALA A 176 9.60 22.63 -13.73
C ALA A 176 8.51 23.70 -13.73
N SER A 177 7.59 23.66 -14.69
CA SER A 177 6.33 24.39 -14.55
C SER A 177 5.24 23.43 -14.05
N PRO A 178 4.23 23.93 -13.31
CA PRO A 178 3.02 23.15 -12.99
C PRO A 178 2.29 22.59 -14.22
N GLU A 179 2.54 23.15 -15.41
CA GLU A 179 1.97 22.66 -16.67
C GLU A 179 2.66 21.39 -17.16
N ASP A 180 3.99 21.28 -16.95
CA ASP A 180 4.79 20.10 -17.31
C ASP A 180 4.49 18.87 -16.44
N ALA A 181 3.84 19.07 -15.31
CA ALA A 181 3.55 18.05 -14.32
C ALA A 181 2.14 17.47 -14.45
N ARG A 182 1.25 18.09 -15.25
CA ARG A 182 -0.16 17.68 -15.35
C ARG A 182 -0.31 16.22 -15.76
N GLY A 183 -1.17 15.50 -15.02
CA GLY A 183 -1.54 14.11 -15.30
C GLY A 183 -0.53 13.05 -14.82
N GLN A 184 0.48 13.45 -14.03
CA GLN A 184 1.42 12.53 -13.39
C GLN A 184 0.85 11.91 -12.11
N ALA A 185 -0.09 12.60 -11.46
CA ALA A 185 -0.96 12.05 -10.44
C ALA A 185 -1.91 10.98 -11.02
N VAL A 186 -2.18 9.94 -10.26
CA VAL A 186 -3.25 8.97 -10.50
C VAL A 186 -4.41 9.33 -9.59
N THR A 187 -5.57 9.70 -10.11
CA THR A 187 -6.79 9.80 -9.29
C THR A 187 -7.40 8.43 -9.04
N LYS A 188 -8.33 8.31 -8.08
CA LYS A 188 -9.07 7.05 -7.87
C LYS A 188 -9.78 6.54 -9.14
N ARG A 189 -10.30 7.46 -9.96
CA ARG A 189 -10.80 7.13 -11.31
C ARG A 189 -9.73 6.46 -12.15
N ASP A 190 -8.56 7.08 -12.23
CA ASP A 190 -7.46 6.62 -13.07
C ASP A 190 -6.99 5.23 -12.64
N PHE A 191 -6.92 5.00 -11.33
CA PHE A 191 -6.61 3.69 -10.75
C PHE A 191 -7.65 2.64 -11.16
N ILE A 192 -8.94 2.89 -10.93
CA ILE A 192 -10.02 1.97 -11.31
C ILE A 192 -10.00 1.70 -12.81
N GLY A 193 -9.84 2.73 -13.64
CA GLY A 193 -9.77 2.59 -15.09
C GLY A 193 -8.61 1.70 -15.54
N ALA A 194 -7.40 1.96 -15.02
CA ALA A 194 -6.22 1.19 -15.35
C ALA A 194 -6.28 -0.26 -14.83
N TYR A 195 -6.83 -0.48 -13.64
CA TYR A 195 -7.06 -1.81 -13.10
C TYR A 195 -8.05 -2.60 -13.95
N LEU A 196 -9.15 -1.99 -14.38
CA LEU A 196 -10.14 -2.67 -15.23
C LEU A 196 -9.60 -2.94 -16.63
N GLU A 197 -8.72 -2.08 -17.16
CA GLU A 197 -7.95 -2.36 -18.39
C GLU A 197 -7.05 -3.60 -18.21
N LEU A 198 -6.33 -3.70 -17.10
CA LEU A 198 -5.51 -4.88 -16.76
C LEU A 198 -6.36 -6.14 -16.60
N ALA A 199 -7.45 -6.06 -15.82
CA ALA A 199 -8.36 -7.18 -15.60
C ALA A 199 -8.93 -7.68 -16.93
N ALA A 200 -9.39 -6.79 -17.80
CA ALA A 200 -9.90 -7.13 -19.12
C ALA A 200 -8.83 -7.80 -20.00
N ALA A 201 -7.58 -7.32 -19.96
CA ALA A 201 -6.47 -7.89 -20.72
C ALA A 201 -6.05 -9.30 -20.25
N ARG A 202 -6.39 -9.68 -19.01
CA ARG A 202 -6.10 -11.00 -18.43
C ARG A 202 -7.24 -11.99 -18.57
N LEU A 203 -8.43 -11.56 -19.00
CA LEU A 203 -9.54 -12.46 -19.28
C LEU A 203 -9.37 -13.14 -20.63
N ASP A 204 -10.01 -14.29 -20.80
CA ASP A 204 -10.05 -14.97 -22.09
C ASP A 204 -10.75 -14.10 -23.16
N PRO A 205 -10.30 -14.16 -24.42
CA PRO A 205 -10.91 -13.41 -25.52
C PRO A 205 -12.43 -13.65 -25.60
N GLY A 206 -13.21 -12.56 -25.57
CA GLY A 206 -14.67 -12.61 -25.65
C GLY A 206 -15.41 -12.56 -24.31
N HIS A 207 -14.71 -12.55 -23.16
CA HIS A 207 -15.35 -12.45 -21.84
C HIS A 207 -15.89 -11.04 -21.50
N GLY A 208 -15.63 -10.05 -22.36
CA GLY A 208 -16.47 -8.85 -22.48
C GLY A 208 -16.39 -7.81 -21.36
N LEU A 209 -15.38 -7.84 -20.48
CA LEU A 209 -15.15 -6.74 -19.54
C LEU A 209 -14.69 -5.50 -20.31
N VAL A 210 -15.53 -4.46 -20.31
CA VAL A 210 -15.21 -3.18 -20.97
C VAL A 210 -14.86 -2.15 -19.89
N PRO A 211 -13.61 -1.65 -19.86
CA PRO A 211 -13.22 -0.58 -18.96
C PRO A 211 -14.05 0.71 -19.20
N PRO A 212 -14.21 1.57 -18.20
CA PRO A 212 -14.91 2.84 -18.40
C PRO A 212 -14.13 3.74 -19.37
N ALA A 213 -14.83 4.69 -20.00
CA ALA A 213 -14.17 5.72 -20.80
C ALA A 213 -13.11 6.47 -19.98
N ARG A 214 -12.03 6.96 -20.62
CA ARG A 214 -10.93 7.65 -19.92
C ARG A 214 -11.36 8.96 -19.23
N THR A 215 -12.42 9.59 -19.73
CA THR A 215 -13.02 10.82 -19.19
C THR A 215 -14.54 10.70 -19.11
N GLY A 216 -15.17 11.51 -18.27
CA GLY A 216 -16.61 11.57 -18.02
C GLY A 216 -17.08 10.58 -16.97
N ILE A 217 -18.26 10.81 -16.38
CA ILE A 217 -18.84 9.86 -15.43
C ILE A 217 -19.15 8.55 -16.17
N GLY A 218 -18.82 7.40 -15.55
CA GLY A 218 -19.07 6.09 -16.12
C GLY A 218 -19.43 5.06 -15.06
N SER A 219 -20.12 4.01 -15.48
CA SER A 219 -20.37 2.82 -14.67
C SER A 219 -19.99 1.57 -15.44
N VAL A 220 -19.51 0.56 -14.73
CA VAL A 220 -19.24 -0.78 -15.25
C VAL A 220 -20.04 -1.75 -14.41
N SER A 221 -20.90 -2.53 -15.07
CA SER A 221 -21.55 -3.69 -14.48
C SER A 221 -21.23 -4.87 -15.38
N TRP A 222 -20.46 -5.81 -14.84
CA TRP A 222 -19.95 -6.93 -15.61
C TRP A 222 -20.07 -8.24 -14.83
N ARG A 223 -20.32 -9.32 -15.55
CA ARG A 223 -20.38 -10.69 -15.05
C ARG A 223 -19.52 -11.57 -15.95
N ASN A 224 -18.75 -12.45 -15.34
CA ASN A 224 -17.96 -13.44 -16.06
C ASN A 224 -18.92 -14.45 -16.72
N PRO A 225 -18.74 -14.77 -18.01
CA PRO A 225 -19.52 -15.85 -18.64
C PRO A 225 -19.20 -17.24 -18.07
N ASP A 226 -18.06 -17.42 -17.40
CA ASP A 226 -17.72 -18.63 -16.67
C ASP A 226 -18.10 -18.52 -15.19
N ASP A 227 -19.09 -19.32 -14.76
CA ASP A 227 -19.64 -19.34 -13.40
C ASP A 227 -18.69 -19.98 -12.35
N ASP A 228 -17.60 -20.59 -12.79
CA ASP A 228 -16.55 -21.16 -11.94
C ASP A 228 -15.28 -20.29 -11.91
N ALA A 229 -15.24 -19.17 -12.63
CA ALA A 229 -14.10 -18.26 -12.64
C ALA A 229 -13.84 -17.61 -11.27
N PHE A 230 -12.57 -17.37 -10.96
CA PHE A 230 -12.20 -16.71 -9.70
C PHE A 230 -12.82 -15.32 -9.56
N LEU A 231 -12.69 -14.45 -10.57
CA LEU A 231 -13.39 -13.17 -10.64
C LEU A 231 -14.71 -13.36 -11.39
N MET A 232 -15.82 -13.31 -10.64
CA MET A 232 -17.18 -13.59 -11.13
C MET A 232 -17.89 -12.32 -11.62
N ALA A 233 -17.63 -11.18 -10.98
CA ALA A 233 -18.36 -9.96 -11.28
C ALA A 233 -17.59 -8.71 -10.84
N VAL A 234 -17.89 -7.61 -11.52
CA VAL A 234 -17.42 -6.27 -11.18
C VAL A 234 -18.61 -5.31 -11.21
N GLU A 235 -18.72 -4.47 -10.18
CA GLU A 235 -19.52 -3.24 -10.21
C GLU A 235 -18.58 -2.07 -9.93
N ALA A 236 -18.52 -1.10 -10.83
CA ALA A 236 -17.70 0.09 -10.63
C ALA A 236 -18.42 1.35 -11.06
N ARG A 237 -18.11 2.45 -10.40
CA ARG A 237 -18.50 3.80 -10.78
C ARG A 237 -17.28 4.68 -10.77
N VAL A 238 -17.04 5.38 -11.88
CA VAL A 238 -15.97 6.36 -11.99
C VAL A 238 -16.54 7.76 -12.16
N ASN A 239 -16.08 8.67 -11.33
CA ASN A 239 -16.48 10.07 -11.32
C ASN A 239 -15.30 10.96 -11.75
N ASP A 240 -15.61 12.15 -12.24
CA ASP A 240 -14.62 13.12 -12.75
C ASP A 240 -14.60 14.40 -11.90
N GLY A 241 -13.63 15.27 -12.20
CA GLY A 241 -13.56 16.61 -11.63
C GLY A 241 -13.34 16.58 -10.12
N ARG A 242 -14.26 17.16 -9.33
CA ARG A 242 -14.13 17.21 -7.86
C ARG A 242 -14.67 15.96 -7.15
N LEU A 243 -15.26 15.04 -7.88
CA LEU A 243 -15.92 13.85 -7.33
C LEU A 243 -15.15 12.56 -7.59
N TYR A 244 -13.93 12.60 -8.14
CA TYR A 244 -13.18 11.37 -8.41
C TYR A 244 -13.02 10.48 -7.18
N ALA A 245 -12.94 11.07 -5.97
CA ALA A 245 -12.79 10.36 -4.70
C ALA A 245 -14.00 9.49 -4.31
N SER A 246 -15.19 9.83 -4.81
CA SER A 246 -16.39 9.03 -4.59
C SER A 246 -16.58 7.91 -5.63
N SER A 247 -15.61 7.75 -6.54
CA SER A 247 -15.53 6.56 -7.39
C SER A 247 -15.40 5.31 -6.52
N PHE A 248 -15.91 4.19 -7.00
CA PHE A 248 -15.77 2.91 -6.32
C PHE A 248 -15.61 1.75 -7.30
N MET A 249 -15.04 0.66 -6.80
CA MET A 249 -15.04 -0.63 -7.47
C MET A 249 -15.27 -1.77 -6.46
N ALA A 250 -16.36 -2.50 -6.64
CA ALA A 250 -16.64 -3.74 -5.92
C ALA A 250 -16.47 -4.95 -6.84
N GLN A 251 -16.05 -6.07 -6.26
CA GLN A 251 -15.76 -7.30 -7.00
C GLN A 251 -16.37 -8.50 -6.28
N LEU A 252 -16.95 -9.42 -7.06
CA LEU A 252 -17.40 -10.72 -6.58
C LEU A 252 -16.39 -11.77 -7.01
N MET A 253 -15.92 -12.57 -6.07
CA MET A 253 -15.05 -13.69 -6.35
C MET A 253 -15.70 -15.00 -5.92
N ARG A 254 -15.41 -16.07 -6.66
CA ARG A 254 -15.70 -17.44 -6.25
C ARG A 254 -14.40 -18.09 -5.81
N LEU A 255 -14.32 -18.49 -4.55
CA LEU A 255 -13.10 -19.11 -4.02
C LEU A 255 -12.95 -20.53 -4.56
N PRO A 256 -11.71 -21.00 -4.82
CA PRO A 256 -11.45 -22.35 -5.30
C PRO A 256 -12.09 -23.39 -4.39
N LYS A 257 -12.85 -24.31 -4.96
CA LYS A 257 -13.62 -25.29 -4.20
C LYS A 257 -12.71 -26.42 -3.67
N ALA A 258 -12.85 -26.78 -2.40
CA ALA A 258 -12.18 -27.97 -1.87
C ALA A 258 -12.80 -29.26 -2.44
N PRO A 259 -12.02 -30.35 -2.60
CA PRO A 259 -12.56 -31.65 -3.02
C PRO A 259 -13.71 -32.12 -2.12
N GLY A 260 -14.85 -32.41 -2.72
CA GLY A 260 -16.03 -32.91 -1.99
C GLY A 260 -16.88 -31.84 -1.28
N ALA A 261 -16.49 -30.56 -1.32
CA ALA A 261 -17.32 -29.49 -0.75
C ALA A 261 -18.70 -29.43 -1.42
N LYS A 262 -19.76 -29.18 -0.65
CA LYS A 262 -21.13 -29.12 -1.18
C LYS A 262 -21.60 -27.70 -1.49
N ARG A 263 -21.09 -26.72 -0.74
CA ARG A 263 -21.44 -25.30 -0.86
C ARG A 263 -20.28 -24.55 -1.52
N ALA A 264 -20.57 -23.52 -2.32
CA ALA A 264 -19.53 -22.62 -2.79
C ALA A 264 -19.27 -21.53 -1.74
N VAL A 265 -18.08 -20.94 -1.81
CA VAL A 265 -17.73 -19.76 -1.01
C VAL A 265 -17.53 -18.60 -1.98
N ARG A 266 -18.31 -17.54 -1.78
CA ARG A 266 -18.22 -16.29 -2.52
C ARG A 266 -17.59 -15.24 -1.62
N MET A 267 -16.61 -14.52 -2.13
CA MET A 267 -16.06 -13.35 -1.45
C MET A 267 -16.58 -12.09 -2.14
N VAL A 268 -17.12 -11.15 -1.37
CA VAL A 268 -17.51 -9.83 -1.85
C VAL A 268 -16.46 -8.84 -1.37
N GLY A 269 -15.67 -8.32 -2.31
CA GLY A 269 -14.65 -7.32 -2.08
C GLY A 269 -15.21 -5.93 -2.30
N LEU A 270 -15.12 -5.08 -1.29
CA LEU A 270 -15.61 -3.71 -1.32
C LEU A 270 -14.46 -2.71 -1.38
N ASP A 271 -14.71 -1.61 -2.07
CA ASP A 271 -13.92 -0.40 -1.97
C ASP A 271 -14.37 0.36 -0.72
N THR A 272 -13.61 0.16 0.35
CA THR A 272 -13.84 0.80 1.66
C THR A 272 -13.32 2.22 1.73
N ASN A 273 -12.81 2.79 0.63
CA ASN A 273 -12.24 4.13 0.58
C ASN A 273 -13.13 5.10 -0.24
N GLN A 274 -14.46 4.97 -0.17
CA GLN A 274 -15.37 5.80 -0.96
C GLN A 274 -15.67 7.11 -0.24
N LEU A 275 -15.01 8.20 -0.65
CA LEU A 275 -15.03 9.45 0.11
C LEU A 275 -15.75 10.58 -0.64
N LEU A 276 -16.75 11.15 0.02
CA LEU A 276 -17.31 12.45 -0.35
C LEU A 276 -16.41 13.55 0.21
N THR A 277 -16.18 14.63 -0.55
CA THR A 277 -15.29 15.75 -0.18
C THR A 277 -15.57 16.35 1.21
N ILE A 278 -16.79 16.16 1.73
CA ILE A 278 -17.23 16.63 3.06
C ILE A 278 -16.77 15.71 4.21
N VAL A 279 -16.53 14.42 3.97
CA VAL A 279 -16.07 13.46 5.00
C VAL A 279 -14.59 13.66 5.30
N GLY A 280 -13.76 13.83 4.26
CA GLY A 280 -12.34 14.21 4.44
C GLY A 280 -12.15 15.51 5.22
N ALA A 281 -13.11 16.45 5.13
CA ALA A 281 -13.14 17.67 5.94
C ALA A 281 -13.36 17.41 7.43
N LEU A 282 -14.25 16.47 7.76
CA LEU A 282 -14.61 16.16 9.14
C LEU A 282 -13.53 15.33 9.82
N ASP A 283 -12.86 14.46 9.08
CA ASP A 283 -11.72 13.68 9.57
C ASP A 283 -10.49 14.60 9.81
N ALA A 284 -10.25 15.55 8.90
CA ALA A 284 -9.27 16.62 9.09
C ALA A 284 -9.55 17.45 10.35
N ILE A 285 -10.81 17.84 10.58
CA ILE A 285 -11.25 18.54 11.80
C ILE A 285 -11.08 17.68 13.06
N ARG A 286 -11.22 16.35 12.94
CA ARG A 286 -11.05 15.37 14.03
C ARG A 286 -9.60 14.95 14.25
N ARG A 287 -8.65 15.48 13.47
CA ARG A 287 -7.21 15.15 13.54
C ARG A 287 -6.89 13.69 13.21
N THR A 288 -7.71 13.05 12.38
CA THR A 288 -7.40 11.76 11.73
C THR A 288 -6.94 12.03 10.30
N SER A 289 -6.02 11.23 9.76
CA SER A 289 -5.59 11.40 8.37
C SER A 289 -6.77 11.11 7.43
N PRO A 290 -6.97 11.88 6.35
CA PRO A 290 -7.99 11.57 5.35
C PRO A 290 -7.81 10.16 4.79
N GLY A 291 -8.84 9.33 4.96
CA GLY A 291 -8.80 7.92 4.56
C GLY A 291 -8.29 6.97 5.63
N ASP A 292 -8.15 7.38 6.89
CA ASP A 292 -7.98 6.44 8.03
C ASP A 292 -9.30 5.73 8.38
N ILE A 293 -10.43 6.43 8.15
CA ILE A 293 -11.77 5.91 8.41
C ILE A 293 -12.41 5.50 7.09
N GLY A 294 -12.65 4.21 6.95
CA GLY A 294 -13.27 3.65 5.76
C GLY A 294 -14.75 4.02 5.63
N SER A 295 -15.18 4.22 4.40
CA SER A 295 -16.56 4.49 4.04
C SER A 295 -17.00 3.76 2.79
N VAL A 296 -18.24 3.28 2.82
CA VAL A 296 -18.96 2.69 1.69
C VAL A 296 -20.30 3.42 1.58
N ASP A 297 -20.53 4.04 0.43
CA ASP A 297 -21.76 4.81 0.18
C ASP A 297 -22.90 3.91 -0.31
N PRO A 298 -24.16 4.40 -0.25
CA PRO A 298 -25.32 3.61 -0.61
C PRO A 298 -25.27 3.05 -2.03
N ASP A 299 -24.69 3.78 -2.99
CA ASP A 299 -24.65 3.32 -4.38
C ASP A 299 -23.79 2.07 -4.58
N GLN A 300 -22.70 1.92 -3.83
CA GLN A 300 -21.91 0.68 -3.81
C GLN A 300 -22.67 -0.45 -3.11
N VAL A 301 -23.32 -0.18 -1.97
CA VAL A 301 -24.14 -1.17 -1.24
C VAL A 301 -25.27 -1.70 -2.13
N ASP A 302 -25.98 -0.82 -2.82
CA ASP A 302 -27.07 -1.16 -3.72
C ASP A 302 -26.57 -1.98 -4.93
N ALA A 303 -25.39 -1.66 -5.44
CA ALA A 303 -24.78 -2.38 -6.56
C ALA A 303 -24.42 -3.84 -6.21
N VAL A 304 -23.95 -4.08 -4.97
CA VAL A 304 -23.55 -5.43 -4.53
C VAL A 304 -24.68 -6.23 -3.89
N ALA A 305 -25.76 -5.60 -3.42
CA ALA A 305 -26.88 -6.28 -2.77
C ALA A 305 -27.43 -7.48 -3.57
N PRO A 306 -27.59 -7.41 -4.92
CA PRO A 306 -28.02 -8.56 -5.71
C PRO A 306 -27.08 -9.78 -5.60
N TRP A 307 -25.79 -9.60 -5.33
CA TRP A 307 -24.85 -10.71 -5.13
C TRP A 307 -25.13 -11.46 -3.82
N PHE A 308 -25.48 -10.74 -2.75
CA PHE A 308 -25.88 -11.34 -1.48
C PHE A 308 -27.17 -12.13 -1.65
N GLU A 309 -28.19 -11.54 -2.27
CA GLU A 309 -29.48 -12.22 -2.48
C GLU A 309 -29.31 -13.49 -3.35
N ALA A 310 -28.49 -13.43 -4.40
CA ALA A 310 -28.19 -14.59 -5.23
C ALA A 310 -27.40 -15.67 -4.47
N ALA A 311 -26.46 -15.29 -3.59
CA ALA A 311 -25.71 -16.23 -2.77
C ALA A 311 -26.60 -16.90 -1.71
N ILE A 312 -27.49 -16.13 -1.06
CA ILE A 312 -28.50 -16.65 -0.12
C ILE A 312 -29.41 -17.65 -0.81
N ALA A 313 -29.92 -17.31 -2.00
CA ALA A 313 -30.78 -18.20 -2.79
C ALA A 313 -30.07 -19.50 -3.20
N ALA A 314 -28.76 -19.44 -3.50
CA ALA A 314 -27.94 -20.61 -3.82
C ALA A 314 -27.50 -21.41 -2.58
N GLY A 315 -27.69 -20.87 -1.37
CA GLY A 315 -27.17 -21.46 -0.14
C GLY A 315 -25.65 -21.40 -0.04
N ASP A 316 -24.98 -20.47 -0.72
CA ASP A 316 -23.54 -20.29 -0.65
C ASP A 316 -23.09 -19.65 0.66
N ILE A 317 -21.80 -19.73 0.97
CA ILE A 317 -21.17 -18.95 2.06
C ILE A 317 -20.66 -17.64 1.47
N VAL A 318 -20.98 -16.52 2.10
CA VAL A 318 -20.46 -15.19 1.73
C VAL A 318 -19.41 -14.73 2.74
N ILE A 319 -18.25 -14.37 2.24
CA ILE A 319 -17.17 -13.72 2.99
C ILE A 319 -17.07 -12.27 2.53
N LEU A 320 -16.96 -11.32 3.46
CA LEU A 320 -16.74 -9.92 3.11
C LEU A 320 -15.23 -9.61 3.13
N ALA A 321 -14.76 -8.78 2.22
CA ALA A 321 -13.39 -8.28 2.20
C ALA A 321 -13.34 -6.78 1.88
N GLY A 322 -12.36 -6.08 2.44
CA GLY A 322 -12.12 -4.66 2.23
C GLY A 322 -10.72 -4.26 2.69
N HIS A 323 -10.32 -3.01 2.44
CA HIS A 323 -9.02 -2.53 2.89
C HIS A 323 -9.04 -2.18 4.39
N HIS A 324 -9.94 -1.27 4.79
CA HIS A 324 -10.04 -0.83 6.18
C HIS A 324 -10.55 -1.94 7.10
N ASN A 325 -10.01 -2.01 8.31
CA ASN A 325 -10.53 -2.90 9.34
C ASN A 325 -11.90 -2.48 9.87
N TRP A 326 -12.66 -3.44 10.42
CA TRP A 326 -14.07 -3.25 10.77
C TRP A 326 -14.31 -2.07 11.72
N ASP A 327 -13.49 -1.93 12.77
CA ASP A 327 -13.65 -0.84 13.75
C ASP A 327 -13.28 0.54 13.20
N HIS A 328 -12.49 0.59 12.12
CA HIS A 328 -12.18 1.82 11.39
C HIS A 328 -13.11 2.06 10.21
N LEU A 329 -14.18 1.29 10.05
CA LEU A 329 -15.29 1.68 9.19
C LEU A 329 -16.17 2.69 9.93
N SER A 330 -16.56 3.76 9.22
CA SER A 330 -17.50 4.74 9.74
C SER A 330 -18.78 4.07 10.27
N PRO A 331 -19.39 4.56 11.36
CA PRO A 331 -20.58 3.93 11.95
C PRO A 331 -21.72 3.73 10.95
N VAL A 332 -21.89 4.67 10.02
CA VAL A 332 -22.90 4.58 8.96
C VAL A 332 -22.59 3.44 8.00
N THR A 333 -21.33 3.24 7.64
CA THR A 333 -20.88 2.13 6.79
C THR A 333 -21.11 0.80 7.50
N ARG A 334 -20.69 0.66 8.76
CA ARG A 334 -20.94 -0.55 9.55
C ARG A 334 -22.43 -0.87 9.65
N PHE A 335 -23.28 0.13 9.85
CA PHE A 335 -24.74 -0.07 9.87
C PHE A 335 -25.26 -0.61 8.54
N ARG A 336 -24.91 0.02 7.41
CA ARG A 336 -25.36 -0.40 6.06
C ARG A 336 -24.89 -1.82 5.72
N LEU A 337 -23.62 -2.11 5.95
CA LEU A 337 -23.06 -3.44 5.73
C LEU A 337 -23.71 -4.46 6.68
N GLY A 338 -23.97 -4.06 7.93
CA GLY A 338 -24.69 -4.87 8.89
C GLY A 338 -26.06 -5.33 8.39
N GLN A 339 -26.82 -4.44 7.73
CA GLN A 339 -28.12 -4.80 7.15
C GLN A 339 -28.03 -5.86 6.03
N LEU A 340 -26.93 -5.91 5.28
CA LEU A 340 -26.68 -6.98 4.31
C LEU A 340 -26.26 -8.28 5.01
N LEU A 341 -25.34 -8.17 5.95
CA LEU A 341 -24.76 -9.31 6.67
C LEU A 341 -25.78 -10.02 7.56
N GLU A 342 -26.70 -9.29 8.20
CA GLU A 342 -27.74 -9.86 9.07
C GLU A 342 -28.64 -10.86 8.35
N LYS A 343 -28.83 -10.70 7.03
CA LYS A 343 -29.63 -11.60 6.19
C LYS A 343 -28.96 -12.95 5.91
N LEU A 344 -27.64 -13.06 6.09
CA LEU A 344 -26.89 -14.27 5.76
C LEU A 344 -27.21 -15.40 6.76
N PRO A 345 -27.60 -16.61 6.30
CA PRO A 345 -28.00 -17.71 7.18
C PRO A 345 -26.81 -18.47 7.83
N HIS A 346 -25.59 -17.97 7.67
CA HIS A 346 -24.34 -18.58 8.15
C HIS A 346 -23.49 -17.56 8.92
N PRO A 347 -22.51 -17.98 9.73
CA PRO A 347 -21.61 -17.08 10.49
C PRO A 347 -20.93 -16.02 9.63
N LEU A 348 -20.58 -14.89 10.23
CA LEU A 348 -20.05 -13.73 9.53
C LEU A 348 -18.51 -13.70 9.60
N VAL A 349 -17.87 -13.44 8.47
CA VAL A 349 -16.41 -13.30 8.35
C VAL A 349 -16.06 -12.07 7.52
N TYR A 350 -15.06 -11.32 8.00
CA TYR A 350 -14.47 -10.17 7.31
C TYR A 350 -12.95 -10.34 7.17
N VAL A 351 -12.40 -10.01 6.00
CA VAL A 351 -10.96 -10.03 5.74
C VAL A 351 -10.50 -8.61 5.38
N SER A 352 -9.49 -8.09 6.08
CA SER A 352 -9.06 -6.68 5.99
C SER A 352 -7.54 -6.49 6.02
N ALA A 353 -7.06 -5.26 5.78
CA ALA A 353 -5.65 -4.82 5.81
C ALA A 353 -5.52 -3.45 6.53
N HIS A 354 -4.80 -2.46 5.98
CA HIS A 354 -4.73 -1.06 6.43
C HIS A 354 -3.97 -0.82 7.74
N THR A 355 -4.03 -1.73 8.71
CA THR A 355 -3.36 -1.50 10.01
C THR A 355 -1.87 -1.80 9.99
N HIS A 356 -1.39 -2.45 8.93
CA HIS A 356 -0.03 -2.95 8.71
C HIS A 356 0.48 -3.97 9.75
N ARG A 357 -0.33 -4.29 10.77
CA ARG A 357 0.08 -5.10 11.93
C ARG A 357 -0.35 -6.56 11.81
N GLY A 358 -1.51 -6.77 11.19
CA GLY A 358 -2.23 -8.04 11.17
C GLY A 358 -2.72 -8.48 12.55
N TYR A 359 -3.90 -9.09 12.63
CA TYR A 359 -4.48 -9.58 13.88
C TYR A 359 -5.74 -10.43 13.61
N TRP A 360 -6.27 -11.04 14.67
CA TRP A 360 -7.62 -11.59 14.69
C TRP A 360 -8.47 -10.83 15.69
N ALA A 361 -9.70 -10.49 15.30
CA ALA A 361 -10.65 -9.81 16.17
C ALA A 361 -12.06 -10.39 16.06
N LEU A 362 -12.82 -10.27 17.14
CA LEU A 362 -14.23 -10.61 17.17
C LEU A 362 -15.08 -9.35 17.36
N HIS A 363 -15.87 -9.03 16.36
CA HIS A 363 -16.79 -7.89 16.32
C HIS A 363 -18.23 -8.36 16.45
N HIS A 364 -19.16 -7.41 16.49
CA HIS A 364 -20.59 -7.70 16.48
C HIS A 364 -21.33 -6.89 15.40
N VAL A 365 -22.25 -7.57 14.72
CA VAL A 365 -23.24 -7.01 13.81
C VAL A 365 -24.61 -7.31 14.41
N GLY A 366 -25.21 -6.33 15.07
CA GLY A 366 -26.36 -6.58 15.95
C GLY A 366 -25.94 -7.54 17.07
N GLU A 367 -26.65 -8.65 17.23
CA GLU A 367 -26.31 -9.71 18.19
C GLU A 367 -25.38 -10.78 17.61
N ARG A 368 -24.98 -10.67 16.34
CA ARG A 368 -24.23 -11.72 15.64
C ARG A 368 -22.73 -11.46 15.70
N PRO A 369 -21.91 -12.45 16.05
CA PRO A 369 -20.46 -12.31 15.99
C PRO A 369 -19.97 -12.21 14.54
N LEU A 370 -18.99 -11.33 14.32
CA LEU A 370 -18.26 -11.16 13.07
C LEU A 370 -16.77 -11.41 13.33
N LEU A 371 -16.23 -12.46 12.73
CA LEU A 371 -14.80 -12.77 12.83
C LEU A 371 -14.03 -11.97 11.78
N GLU A 372 -13.08 -11.15 12.23
CA GLU A 372 -12.15 -10.43 11.36
C GLU A 372 -10.77 -11.09 11.36
N LEU A 373 -10.23 -11.33 10.18
CA LEU A 373 -8.81 -11.54 9.95
C LEU A 373 -8.24 -10.30 9.24
N ASN A 374 -7.39 -9.57 9.94
CA ASN A 374 -6.60 -8.49 9.38
C ASN A 374 -5.24 -9.05 8.94
N VAL A 375 -4.87 -8.88 7.67
CA VAL A 375 -3.57 -9.30 7.14
C VAL A 375 -2.48 -8.29 7.52
N SER A 376 -1.20 -8.72 7.44
CA SER A 376 -0.07 -7.81 7.65
C SER A 376 0.25 -7.01 6.39
N SER A 377 1.16 -6.05 6.54
CA SER A 377 1.72 -5.28 5.42
C SER A 377 2.84 -6.04 4.70
N LEU A 378 3.01 -5.74 3.41
CA LEU A 378 4.18 -6.14 2.62
C LEU A 378 5.29 -5.07 2.60
N SER A 379 5.06 -3.92 3.20
CA SER A 379 6.00 -2.79 3.23
C SER A 379 6.51 -2.45 4.63
N ASP A 380 5.73 -2.73 5.68
CA ASP A 380 6.09 -2.41 7.06
C ASP A 380 6.25 -3.65 7.93
N TRP A 381 7.26 -3.65 8.81
CA TRP A 381 7.51 -4.79 9.68
C TRP A 381 6.38 -4.99 10.70
N PRO A 382 5.85 -6.23 10.88
CA PRO A 382 6.30 -7.46 10.23
C PRO A 382 5.81 -7.65 8.80
N ILE A 383 6.76 -7.91 7.89
CA ILE A 383 6.47 -8.26 6.50
C ILE A 383 5.87 -9.66 6.47
N ALA A 384 4.57 -9.77 6.26
CA ALA A 384 3.88 -11.05 6.25
C ALA A 384 2.59 -11.01 5.44
N TYR A 385 2.11 -12.19 5.05
CA TYR A 385 0.86 -12.35 4.33
C TYR A 385 0.18 -13.66 4.74
N ARG A 386 -1.03 -13.90 4.24
CA ARG A 386 -1.85 -15.04 4.63
C ARG A 386 -2.15 -15.96 3.47
N ARG A 387 -2.09 -17.26 3.72
CA ARG A 387 -2.68 -18.27 2.86
C ARG A 387 -3.99 -18.74 3.49
N LEU A 388 -5.10 -18.38 2.86
CA LEU A 388 -6.45 -18.45 3.41
C LEU A 388 -7.25 -19.61 2.84
N SER A 389 -7.92 -20.36 3.72
CA SER A 389 -8.97 -21.30 3.34
C SER A 389 -10.08 -21.34 4.38
N PHE A 390 -11.25 -21.84 3.99
CA PHE A 390 -12.44 -21.89 4.84
C PHE A 390 -12.91 -23.33 5.02
N GLU A 391 -13.34 -23.64 6.24
CA GLU A 391 -13.96 -24.92 6.60
C GLU A 391 -15.31 -24.66 7.28
N LEU A 392 -16.22 -25.63 7.21
CA LEU A 392 -17.56 -25.53 7.78
C LEU A 392 -17.86 -26.75 8.63
N ASP A 393 -18.33 -26.50 9.84
CA ASP A 393 -19.07 -27.47 10.64
C ASP A 393 -20.56 -27.22 10.36
N GLU A 394 -21.15 -28.05 9.50
CA GLU A 394 -22.55 -27.92 9.08
C GLU A 394 -23.52 -28.12 10.25
N ASP A 395 -23.23 -29.09 11.13
CA ASP A 395 -24.10 -29.45 12.26
C ASP A 395 -24.15 -28.32 13.29
N ALA A 396 -23.01 -27.69 13.57
CA ALA A 396 -22.90 -26.60 14.52
C ALA A 396 -23.13 -25.20 13.90
N ASN A 397 -23.28 -25.11 12.58
CA ASN A 397 -23.28 -23.88 11.80
C ASN A 397 -22.13 -22.94 12.21
N ARG A 398 -20.89 -23.46 12.14
CA ARG A 398 -19.66 -22.73 12.46
C ARG A 398 -18.72 -22.71 11.27
N ILE A 399 -18.14 -21.55 11.00
CA ILE A 399 -17.09 -21.39 10.01
C ILE A 399 -15.75 -21.38 10.74
N LYS A 400 -14.78 -22.14 10.22
CA LYS A 400 -13.37 -21.96 10.55
C LYS A 400 -12.69 -21.21 9.41
N VAL A 401 -11.96 -20.17 9.76
CA VAL A 401 -11.05 -19.48 8.85
C VAL A 401 -9.65 -19.98 9.18
N VAL A 402 -8.99 -20.62 8.23
CA VAL A 402 -7.57 -20.99 8.31
C VAL A 402 -6.81 -19.92 7.56
N GLY A 403 -5.94 -19.19 8.25
CA GLY A 403 -5.06 -18.18 7.70
C GLY A 403 -3.61 -18.44 8.09
N GLU A 404 -2.96 -19.35 7.36
CA GLU A 404 -1.55 -19.68 7.58
C GLU A 404 -0.71 -18.40 7.42
N LEU A 405 0.11 -18.07 8.43
CA LEU A 405 1.01 -16.93 8.40
C LEU A 405 2.24 -17.26 7.56
N LEU A 406 2.55 -16.42 6.59
CA LEU A 406 3.66 -16.58 5.65
C LEU A 406 4.56 -15.33 5.62
N PRO A 407 5.85 -15.50 5.28
CA PRO A 407 6.52 -16.77 5.00
C PRO A 407 6.71 -17.64 6.24
N ARG A 408 6.94 -18.94 6.00
CA ARG A 408 7.18 -19.95 7.04
C ARG A 408 8.29 -20.91 6.65
N GLU A 409 8.89 -21.57 7.63
CA GLU A 409 9.75 -22.73 7.39
C GLU A 409 8.89 -24.00 7.33
N LEU A 410 9.16 -25.01 8.19
CA LEU A 410 8.34 -26.22 8.29
C LEU A 410 6.97 -25.94 8.95
N THR A 411 6.92 -25.01 9.90
CA THR A 411 5.72 -24.61 10.62
C THR A 411 5.52 -23.11 10.55
N ALA A 412 4.27 -22.66 10.73
CA ALA A 412 3.97 -21.23 10.79
C ALA A 412 4.78 -20.54 11.92
N PRO A 413 5.25 -19.31 11.71
CA PRO A 413 6.05 -18.60 12.71
C PRO A 413 5.22 -18.24 13.95
N ALA A 414 5.81 -18.42 15.12
CA ALA A 414 5.20 -18.10 16.42
C ALA A 414 5.81 -16.86 17.11
N SER A 415 6.78 -16.19 16.48
CA SER A 415 7.41 -14.95 16.94
C SER A 415 7.97 -14.14 15.75
N ASP A 416 8.31 -12.87 15.98
CA ASP A 416 8.94 -12.03 14.97
C ASP A 416 10.29 -12.61 14.54
N ALA A 417 11.03 -13.18 15.50
CA ALA A 417 12.30 -13.81 15.23
C ALA A 417 12.15 -15.03 14.31
N GLU A 418 11.06 -15.80 14.42
CA GLU A 418 10.82 -16.93 13.50
C GLU A 418 10.42 -16.46 12.11
N LEU A 419 9.62 -15.39 12.04
CA LEU A 419 9.24 -14.77 10.77
C LEU A 419 10.48 -14.23 10.03
N LEU A 420 11.38 -13.54 10.74
CA LEU A 420 12.63 -13.03 10.16
C LEU A 420 13.54 -14.18 9.69
N ARG A 421 13.63 -15.28 10.46
CA ARG A 421 14.37 -16.48 10.04
C ARG A 421 13.77 -17.11 8.78
N ALA A 422 12.45 -17.20 8.70
CA ALA A 422 11.76 -17.74 7.54
C ALA A 422 12.05 -16.92 6.27
N TRP A 423 12.05 -15.59 6.37
CA TRP A 423 12.52 -14.70 5.31
C TRP A 423 13.98 -14.96 4.96
N GLY A 424 14.88 -14.96 5.95
CA GLY A 424 16.31 -15.19 5.75
C GLY A 424 16.60 -16.52 5.03
N ALA A 425 15.89 -17.59 5.36
CA ALA A 425 16.01 -18.89 4.71
C ALA A 425 15.51 -18.88 3.26
N GLN A 426 14.47 -18.09 2.95
CA GLN A 426 13.79 -18.11 1.66
C GLN A 426 14.33 -17.09 0.65
N THR A 427 14.99 -16.03 1.13
CA THR A 427 15.60 -14.98 0.30
C THR A 427 17.10 -14.92 0.54
N CYS A 428 17.55 -14.43 1.70
CA CYS A 428 18.96 -14.11 1.96
C CYS A 428 19.92 -15.29 1.76
N ALA A 429 19.53 -16.51 2.17
CA ALA A 429 20.35 -17.71 2.02
C ALA A 429 20.67 -18.07 0.55
N LYS A 430 19.87 -17.58 -0.41
CA LYS A 430 20.05 -17.82 -1.86
C LYS A 430 21.05 -16.88 -2.52
N VAL A 431 21.48 -15.84 -1.81
CA VAL A 431 22.28 -14.74 -2.35
C VAL A 431 23.78 -15.05 -2.31
N GLY A 432 24.24 -15.83 -1.33
CA GLY A 432 25.67 -16.09 -1.12
C GLY A 432 26.46 -14.89 -0.58
N VAL A 433 25.77 -13.86 -0.07
CA VAL A 433 26.34 -12.73 0.67
C VAL A 433 26.06 -12.93 2.16
N PRO A 434 27.01 -12.69 3.07
CA PRO A 434 26.77 -12.84 4.50
C PRO A 434 25.61 -11.96 4.98
N VAL A 435 24.60 -12.57 5.62
CA VAL A 435 23.40 -11.84 6.09
C VAL A 435 23.75 -10.73 7.07
N GLY A 436 24.77 -10.93 7.91
CA GLY A 436 25.25 -9.90 8.84
C GLY A 436 25.76 -8.64 8.12
N LEU A 437 26.45 -8.81 6.99
CA LEU A 437 26.88 -7.66 6.18
C LEU A 437 25.67 -6.89 5.63
N LEU A 438 24.69 -7.60 5.06
CA LEU A 438 23.47 -6.96 4.54
C LEU A 438 22.72 -6.23 5.65
N ALA A 439 22.55 -6.85 6.83
CA ALA A 439 21.88 -6.23 7.96
C ALA A 439 22.60 -4.97 8.46
N ASP A 440 23.94 -4.98 8.52
CA ASP A 440 24.73 -3.82 8.91
C ASP A 440 24.58 -2.66 7.91
N GLU A 441 24.49 -2.99 6.61
CA GLU A 441 24.23 -2.01 5.55
C GLU A 441 22.83 -1.40 5.65
N GLU A 442 21.80 -2.21 5.91
CA GLU A 442 20.43 -1.74 6.12
C GLU A 442 20.33 -0.80 7.33
N ILE A 443 20.90 -1.20 8.47
CA ILE A 443 20.91 -0.36 9.67
C ILE A 443 21.63 0.96 9.39
N ALA A 444 22.74 0.94 8.64
CA ALA A 444 23.44 2.16 8.26
C ALA A 444 22.60 3.04 7.33
N ALA A 445 21.92 2.46 6.33
CA ALA A 445 21.03 3.17 5.41
C ALA A 445 19.87 3.84 6.17
N VAL A 446 19.16 3.09 7.01
CA VAL A 446 18.06 3.58 7.86
C VAL A 446 18.54 4.71 8.77
N ARG A 447 19.64 4.53 9.49
CA ARG A 447 20.17 5.59 10.38
C ARG A 447 20.62 6.82 9.62
N ASN A 448 21.14 6.66 8.40
CA ASN A 448 21.50 7.80 7.56
C ASN A 448 20.24 8.52 7.08
N GLN A 449 19.22 7.78 6.65
CA GLN A 449 17.92 8.32 6.26
C GLN A 449 17.30 9.11 7.41
N LYS A 450 17.18 8.48 8.60
CA LYS A 450 16.66 9.13 9.82
C LYS A 450 17.45 10.36 10.23
N ARG A 451 18.77 10.38 10.05
CA ARG A 451 19.62 11.57 10.32
C ARG A 451 19.53 12.65 9.26
N SER A 452 19.19 12.30 8.01
CA SER A 452 18.95 13.29 6.95
C SER A 452 17.56 13.92 7.01
N ARG A 453 16.69 13.44 7.91
CA ARG A 453 15.41 14.08 8.21
C ARG A 453 15.70 15.44 8.83
N GLY A 454 15.12 16.49 8.24
CA GLY A 454 15.19 17.83 8.81
C GLY A 454 14.50 17.91 10.16
N GLN A 455 14.66 19.06 10.81
CA GLN A 455 13.93 19.37 12.05
C GLN A 455 12.56 19.98 11.73
N LEU A 456 11.59 19.82 12.65
CA LEU A 456 10.25 20.42 12.52
C LEU A 456 10.30 21.94 12.27
N TRP A 457 11.31 22.65 12.80
CA TRP A 457 11.45 24.09 12.54
C TRP A 457 11.86 24.40 11.09
N GLU A 458 12.71 23.55 10.48
CA GLU A 458 13.13 23.67 9.08
C GLU A 458 11.93 23.45 8.16
N TRP A 459 11.09 22.47 8.51
CA TRP A 459 9.81 22.23 7.87
C TRP A 459 8.85 23.43 8.00
N LEU A 460 8.70 23.99 9.20
CA LEU A 460 7.85 25.17 9.43
C LEU A 460 8.32 26.37 8.58
N VAL A 461 9.63 26.61 8.52
CA VAL A 461 10.20 27.70 7.71
C VAL A 461 9.92 27.49 6.22
N ALA A 462 10.10 26.27 5.72
CA ALA A 462 9.87 25.98 4.31
C ALA A 462 8.38 25.96 3.92
N HIS A 463 7.47 25.62 4.85
CA HIS A 463 6.02 25.65 4.66
C HIS A 463 5.47 27.08 4.48
N PHE A 464 6.04 28.09 5.15
CA PHE A 464 5.49 29.44 5.13
C PHE A 464 5.99 30.34 3.98
N ASP A 465 6.99 29.92 3.20
CA ASP A 465 7.56 30.75 2.13
C ASP A 465 8.05 29.95 0.90
N GLU A 466 7.10 29.49 0.07
CA GLU A 466 7.36 28.84 -1.23
C GLU A 466 8.19 29.71 -2.21
N SER A 467 8.31 31.02 -1.93
CA SER A 467 9.05 32.00 -2.73
C SER A 467 10.47 32.29 -2.26
N CYS A 468 10.92 31.70 -1.16
CA CYS A 468 12.23 31.97 -0.59
C CYS A 468 13.29 30.94 -1.04
N GLU A 469 14.38 31.43 -1.63
CA GLU A 469 15.50 30.63 -2.14
C GLU A 469 16.15 29.76 -1.05
N SER A 470 16.26 30.26 0.19
CA SER A 470 16.81 29.48 1.30
C SER A 470 15.89 28.36 1.78
N CYS A 471 14.58 28.52 1.62
CA CYS A 471 13.59 27.51 1.98
C CYS A 471 13.61 26.34 0.99
N GLN A 472 13.68 26.63 -0.31
CA GLN A 472 13.85 25.61 -1.33
C GLN A 472 15.18 24.86 -1.18
N ARG A 473 16.24 25.56 -0.78
CA ARG A 473 17.55 24.94 -0.56
C ARG A 473 17.51 23.83 0.49
N ILE A 474 16.87 24.06 1.64
CA ILE A 474 16.72 23.07 2.72
C ILE A 474 15.99 21.81 2.21
N LEU A 475 14.87 21.98 1.53
CA LEU A 475 14.11 20.88 0.95
C LEU A 475 14.95 20.04 -0.01
N PHE A 476 15.74 20.70 -0.87
CA PHE A 476 16.65 19.99 -1.76
C PHE A 476 17.84 19.36 -1.02
N ASP A 477 18.31 19.91 0.11
CA ASP A 477 19.39 19.32 0.91
C ASP A 477 19.00 17.92 1.41
N HIS A 478 17.80 17.78 1.98
CA HIS A 478 17.26 16.48 2.40
C HIS A 478 17.06 15.55 1.21
N ALA A 479 16.49 16.07 0.13
CA ALA A 479 16.26 15.27 -1.08
C ALA A 479 17.57 14.78 -1.72
N HIS A 480 18.64 15.57 -1.70
CA HIS A 480 19.97 15.15 -2.15
C HIS A 480 20.52 14.04 -1.27
N ALA A 481 20.44 14.19 0.05
CA ALA A 481 20.91 13.18 1.00
C ALA A 481 20.20 11.84 0.77
N TYR A 482 18.89 11.87 0.54
CA TYR A 482 18.12 10.67 0.23
C TYR A 482 18.49 10.05 -1.11
N GLN A 483 18.64 10.85 -2.18
CA GLN A 483 19.10 10.34 -3.48
C GLN A 483 20.54 9.79 -3.42
N ASP A 484 21.41 10.33 -2.56
CA ASP A 484 22.76 9.78 -2.36
C ASP A 484 22.75 8.43 -1.66
N GLN A 485 21.78 8.21 -0.77
CA GLN A 485 21.54 6.90 -0.15
C GLN A 485 21.01 5.91 -1.18
N MET A 486 20.03 6.29 -2.02
CA MET A 486 19.56 5.46 -3.15
C MET A 486 20.69 5.01 -4.06
N LEU A 487 21.56 5.94 -4.47
CA LEU A 487 22.72 5.66 -5.30
C LEU A 487 23.74 4.75 -4.58
N THR A 488 23.84 4.86 -3.26
CA THR A 488 24.66 3.95 -2.44
C THR A 488 24.08 2.55 -2.44
N THR A 489 22.78 2.39 -2.21
CA THR A 489 22.07 1.10 -2.24
C THR A 489 22.18 0.43 -3.61
N ILE A 490 22.08 1.19 -4.71
CA ILE A 490 22.33 0.69 -6.07
C ILE A 490 23.77 0.23 -6.25
N SER A 491 24.75 0.97 -5.73
CA SER A 491 26.17 0.58 -5.84
C SER A 491 26.47 -0.69 -5.03
N GLN A 492 25.87 -0.85 -3.85
CA GLN A 492 25.97 -2.06 -3.03
C GLN A 492 25.42 -3.29 -3.79
N LEU A 493 24.28 -3.15 -4.48
CA LEU A 493 23.74 -4.21 -5.34
C LEU A 493 24.77 -4.69 -6.37
N VAL A 494 25.41 -3.78 -7.12
CA VAL A 494 26.42 -4.16 -8.12
C VAL A 494 27.61 -4.86 -7.46
N ARG A 495 28.13 -4.30 -6.37
CA ARG A 495 29.29 -4.83 -5.66
C ARG A 495 29.05 -6.23 -5.10
N ASP A 496 27.85 -6.48 -4.57
CA ASP A 496 27.58 -7.70 -3.81
C ASP A 496 27.21 -8.90 -4.70
N ILE A 497 26.46 -8.69 -5.79
CA ILE A 497 26.04 -9.78 -6.68
C ILE A 497 26.74 -9.77 -8.05
N GLY A 498 27.49 -8.71 -8.37
CA GLY A 498 28.24 -8.54 -9.61
C GLY A 498 27.44 -7.85 -10.73
N PRO A 499 28.12 -7.25 -11.72
CA PRO A 499 27.47 -6.49 -12.80
C PRO A 499 26.60 -7.36 -13.72
N ASP A 500 26.96 -8.63 -13.90
CA ASP A 500 26.21 -9.56 -14.75
C ASP A 500 24.89 -10.00 -14.09
N ALA A 501 24.93 -10.41 -12.82
CA ALA A 501 23.73 -10.86 -12.10
C ALA A 501 22.79 -9.70 -11.76
N SER A 502 23.35 -8.51 -11.48
CA SER A 502 22.54 -7.30 -11.29
C SER A 502 21.92 -6.77 -12.57
N GLY A 503 22.39 -7.20 -13.75
CA GLY A 503 21.95 -6.69 -15.06
C GLY A 503 22.28 -5.21 -15.31
N ILE A 504 22.91 -4.54 -14.33
CA ILE A 504 23.09 -3.09 -14.29
C ILE A 504 23.96 -2.57 -15.46
N ALA A 505 24.83 -3.40 -16.02
CA ALA A 505 25.62 -3.06 -17.21
C ALA A 505 24.76 -2.78 -18.45
N SER A 506 23.49 -3.22 -18.47
CA SER A 506 22.56 -3.04 -19.60
C SER A 506 21.57 -1.88 -19.43
N VAL A 507 21.70 -1.09 -18.36
CA VAL A 507 20.88 0.11 -18.13
C VAL A 507 21.14 1.14 -19.23
N ASP A 508 20.08 1.70 -19.80
CA ASP A 508 20.17 2.83 -20.73
C ASP A 508 20.60 4.09 -19.96
N MET A 509 21.89 4.41 -20.07
CA MET A 509 22.54 5.45 -19.29
C MET A 509 22.14 6.86 -19.76
N PRO A 510 21.83 7.78 -18.83
CA PRO A 510 21.61 9.18 -19.19
C PRO A 510 22.84 9.82 -19.87
N GLY A 511 22.63 10.70 -20.85
CA GLY A 511 23.72 11.30 -21.63
C GLY A 511 24.79 12.05 -20.81
N TYR A 512 24.43 12.61 -19.64
CA TYR A 512 25.38 13.26 -18.73
C TYR A 512 26.34 12.30 -18.03
N CYS A 513 26.10 10.98 -18.10
CA CYS A 513 27.03 9.95 -17.63
C CYS A 513 28.15 9.66 -18.65
N GLY A 514 27.98 10.05 -19.93
CA GLY A 514 28.97 9.76 -20.97
C GLY A 514 29.18 8.26 -21.16
N ALA A 515 30.45 7.81 -21.16
CA ALA A 515 30.81 6.39 -21.28
C ALA A 515 30.90 5.64 -19.93
N LYS A 516 30.54 6.29 -18.81
CA LYS A 516 30.59 5.70 -17.47
C LYS A 516 29.49 4.65 -17.29
N GLY A 517 29.80 3.59 -16.55
CA GLY A 517 28.78 2.68 -16.01
C GLY A 517 27.98 3.32 -14.87
N VAL A 518 26.99 2.58 -14.34
CA VAL A 518 26.11 3.07 -13.26
C VAL A 518 26.90 3.47 -12.01
N GLU A 519 27.84 2.64 -11.53
CA GLU A 519 28.62 2.93 -10.31
C GLU A 519 29.50 4.18 -10.45
N ASP A 520 30.20 4.30 -11.59
CA ASP A 520 31.06 5.46 -11.88
C ASP A 520 30.23 6.74 -12.03
N CYS A 521 29.06 6.66 -12.67
CA CYS A 521 28.17 7.82 -12.79
C CYS A 521 27.57 8.20 -11.43
N ALA A 522 27.15 7.22 -10.63
CA ALA A 522 26.64 7.45 -9.27
C ALA A 522 27.69 8.14 -8.39
N THR A 523 28.94 7.66 -8.42
CA THR A 523 30.06 8.25 -7.67
C THR A 523 30.34 9.69 -8.12
N ASP A 524 30.38 9.93 -9.43
CA ASP A 524 30.56 11.26 -9.99
C ASP A 524 29.45 12.22 -9.54
N LEU A 525 28.17 11.83 -9.67
CA LEU A 525 27.03 12.65 -9.26
C LEU A 525 27.03 13.01 -7.77
N ARG A 526 27.45 12.08 -6.90
CA ARG A 526 27.57 12.30 -5.45
C ARG A 526 28.69 13.29 -5.10
N SER A 527 29.76 13.32 -5.90
CA SER A 527 30.92 14.20 -5.69
C SER A 527 30.73 15.62 -6.22
N ARG A 528 29.75 15.86 -7.10
CA ARG A 528 29.51 17.19 -7.71
C ARG A 528 29.04 18.20 -6.66
N GLU A 529 29.77 19.31 -6.55
CA GLU A 529 29.32 20.50 -5.82
C GLU A 529 28.38 21.36 -6.67
N ALA A 530 27.53 22.15 -6.01
CA ALA A 530 26.65 23.10 -6.66
C ALA A 530 26.67 24.41 -5.88
N ALA A 531 26.92 25.53 -6.57
CA ALA A 531 27.13 26.84 -5.94
C ALA A 531 25.86 27.71 -5.99
N THR A 532 24.93 27.40 -6.90
CA THR A 532 23.68 28.15 -7.10
C THR A 532 22.46 27.23 -6.98
N LEU A 533 21.29 27.78 -6.58
CA LEU A 533 20.05 26.99 -6.51
C LEU A 533 19.70 26.30 -7.84
N PRO A 534 19.83 26.92 -9.04
CA PRO A 534 19.60 26.22 -10.30
C PRO A 534 20.51 25.01 -10.54
N GLU A 535 21.80 25.11 -10.16
CA GLU A 535 22.73 23.97 -10.22
C GLU A 535 22.34 22.89 -9.21
N TYR A 536 21.85 23.29 -8.04
CA TYR A 536 21.39 22.41 -6.99
C TYR A 536 20.20 21.56 -7.44
N ILE A 537 19.21 22.20 -8.07
CA ILE A 537 18.03 21.56 -8.66
C ILE A 537 18.44 20.66 -9.83
N ARG A 538 19.36 21.12 -10.69
CA ARG A 538 19.87 20.31 -11.81
C ARG A 538 20.54 19.04 -11.30
N ARG A 539 21.43 19.14 -10.31
CA ARG A 539 22.12 18.00 -9.70
C ARG A 539 21.11 17.00 -9.12
N PHE A 540 20.07 17.48 -8.44
CA PHE A 540 19.05 16.60 -7.85
C PHE A 540 18.38 15.77 -8.94
N ARG A 541 17.99 16.42 -10.04
CA ARG A 541 17.35 15.74 -11.17
C ARG A 541 18.27 14.73 -11.84
N GLU A 542 19.56 15.03 -11.96
CA GLU A 542 20.54 14.08 -12.50
C GLU A 542 20.68 12.84 -11.60
N LYS A 543 20.67 13.00 -10.27
CA LYS A 543 20.64 11.87 -9.34
C LYS A 543 19.33 11.08 -9.47
N ALA A 544 18.20 11.76 -9.35
CA ALA A 544 16.87 11.15 -9.41
C ALA A 544 16.60 10.43 -10.74
N ARG A 545 17.06 11.00 -11.87
CA ARG A 545 16.94 10.36 -13.19
C ARG A 545 17.81 9.11 -13.32
N LEU A 546 18.99 9.08 -12.70
CA LEU A 546 19.79 7.85 -12.68
C LEU A 546 19.10 6.78 -11.84
N VAL A 547 18.59 7.15 -10.65
CA VAL A 547 17.83 6.25 -9.77
C VAL A 547 16.60 5.70 -10.48
N ASP A 548 15.76 6.54 -11.09
CA ASP A 548 14.55 6.14 -11.82
C ASP A 548 14.88 5.18 -12.97
N ARG A 549 15.93 5.46 -13.75
CA ARG A 549 16.36 4.58 -14.86
C ARG A 549 16.85 3.22 -14.39
N VAL A 550 17.63 3.19 -13.31
CA VAL A 550 18.05 1.93 -12.70
C VAL A 550 16.83 1.19 -12.16
N ASN A 551 15.95 1.87 -11.42
CA ASN A 551 14.78 1.26 -10.79
C ASN A 551 13.83 0.62 -11.83
N ASP A 552 13.54 1.33 -12.93
CA ASP A 552 12.76 0.81 -14.06
C ASP A 552 13.46 -0.40 -14.72
N HIS A 553 14.79 -0.43 -14.79
CA HIS A 553 15.54 -1.57 -15.30
C HIS A 553 15.51 -2.77 -14.35
N LEU A 554 15.56 -2.55 -13.03
CA LEU A 554 15.46 -3.62 -12.03
C LEU A 554 14.19 -4.45 -12.24
N ASP A 555 13.12 -3.86 -12.79
CA ASP A 555 11.85 -4.54 -13.11
C ASP A 555 11.95 -5.59 -14.20
N ASP A 556 12.98 -5.52 -15.04
CA ASP A 556 13.20 -6.47 -16.12
C ASP A 556 14.15 -7.60 -15.72
N LEU A 557 14.72 -7.55 -14.51
CA LEU A 557 15.64 -8.57 -14.04
C LEU A 557 14.93 -9.90 -13.83
N ARG A 558 15.51 -10.95 -14.43
CA ARG A 558 15.03 -12.33 -14.31
C ARG A 558 15.96 -13.22 -13.49
N ASP A 559 17.14 -12.72 -13.13
CA ASP A 559 18.12 -13.47 -12.37
C ASP A 559 17.57 -13.80 -10.96
N PRO A 560 17.44 -15.08 -10.58
CA PRO A 560 16.87 -15.45 -9.29
C PRO A 560 17.68 -14.96 -8.09
N LYS A 561 19.00 -14.83 -8.23
CA LYS A 561 19.89 -14.34 -7.17
C LYS A 561 19.68 -12.85 -6.95
N ALA A 562 19.53 -12.07 -8.02
CA ALA A 562 19.20 -10.64 -7.93
C ALA A 562 17.84 -10.40 -7.27
N LYS A 563 16.80 -11.14 -7.66
CA LYS A 563 15.48 -11.05 -7.02
C LYS A 563 15.54 -11.41 -5.54
N ALA A 564 16.25 -12.48 -5.19
CA ALA A 564 16.45 -12.89 -3.80
C ALA A 564 17.24 -11.86 -2.99
N TYR A 565 18.26 -11.22 -3.58
CA TYR A 565 19.02 -10.14 -2.95
C TYR A 565 18.13 -8.96 -2.62
N MET A 566 17.37 -8.46 -3.60
CA MET A 566 16.49 -7.32 -3.41
C MET A 566 15.39 -7.61 -2.39
N ALA A 567 14.73 -8.77 -2.46
CA ALA A 567 13.71 -9.17 -1.48
C ALA A 567 14.31 -9.34 -0.07
N CYS A 568 15.51 -9.90 0.06
CA CYS A 568 16.23 -9.99 1.34
C CYS A 568 16.48 -8.61 1.94
N ARG A 569 17.04 -7.69 1.15
CA ARG A 569 17.35 -6.34 1.60
C ARG A 569 16.11 -5.54 1.94
N ALA A 570 15.03 -5.63 1.15
CA ALA A 570 13.76 -4.97 1.48
C ALA A 570 13.22 -5.41 2.86
N VAL A 571 13.26 -6.71 3.16
CA VAL A 571 12.81 -7.23 4.47
C VAL A 571 13.72 -6.77 5.60
N LEU A 572 15.05 -6.84 5.40
CA LEU A 572 16.01 -6.39 6.41
C LEU A 572 15.91 -4.87 6.64
N GLY A 573 15.68 -4.08 5.60
CA GLY A 573 15.46 -2.63 5.66
C GLY A 573 14.20 -2.28 6.44
N ALA A 574 13.07 -2.94 6.15
CA ALA A 574 11.83 -2.77 6.92
C ALA A 574 12.00 -3.16 8.39
N LYS A 575 12.77 -4.22 8.68
CA LYS A 575 13.10 -4.62 10.06
C LYS A 575 14.00 -3.61 10.76
N ALA A 576 15.03 -3.12 10.07
CA ALA A 576 15.95 -2.13 10.60
C ALA A 576 15.24 -0.81 10.89
N ASP A 577 14.35 -0.36 10.00
CA ASP A 577 13.53 0.83 10.24
C ASP A 577 12.62 0.67 11.46
N PHE A 578 11.97 -0.48 11.59
CA PHE A 578 11.18 -0.81 12.78
C PHE A 578 11.99 -0.78 14.07
N ASP A 579 13.21 -1.33 14.07
CA ASP A 579 14.06 -1.38 15.26
C ASP A 579 14.63 -0.01 15.64
N GLU A 580 14.88 0.85 14.65
CA GLU A 580 15.42 2.20 14.85
C GLU A 580 14.31 3.24 15.14
N THR A 581 13.03 2.85 15.10
CA THR A 581 11.91 3.71 15.53
C THR A 581 11.49 3.39 16.97
N PRO A 582 11.60 4.32 17.93
CA PRO A 582 11.21 4.10 19.32
C PRO A 582 9.73 3.72 19.51
N GLU A 583 9.43 2.82 20.45
CA GLU A 583 8.04 2.42 20.77
C GLU A 583 7.16 3.58 21.28
N GLY A 584 7.78 4.61 21.86
CA GLY A 584 7.09 5.82 22.30
C GLY A 584 6.55 6.69 21.15
N ASP A 585 7.13 6.56 19.96
CA ASP A 585 6.76 7.36 18.79
C ASP A 585 5.61 6.70 18.03
N THR A 586 5.57 5.35 18.00
CA THR A 586 4.46 4.59 17.38
C THR A 586 3.98 3.45 18.29
N PRO A 587 2.97 3.71 19.14
CA PRO A 587 2.45 2.72 20.07
C PRO A 587 1.84 1.47 19.41
N GLY A 588 2.00 0.32 20.06
CA GLY A 588 1.41 -0.95 19.64
C GLY A 588 2.19 -1.69 18.56
N ARG A 589 3.51 -1.47 18.52
CA ARG A 589 4.43 -2.12 17.58
C ARG A 589 5.20 -3.28 18.16
N SER A 590 5.25 -3.47 19.48
CA SER A 590 6.00 -4.57 20.09
C SER A 590 5.41 -5.95 19.75
N GLU A 591 6.26 -6.98 19.80
CA GLU A 591 5.80 -8.38 19.64
C GLU A 591 4.72 -8.73 20.67
N ALA A 592 4.84 -8.20 21.89
CA ALA A 592 3.85 -8.38 22.95
C ALA A 592 2.47 -7.87 22.52
N PHE A 593 2.40 -6.71 21.87
CA PHE A 593 1.16 -6.18 21.30
C PHE A 593 0.63 -7.09 20.18
N ARG A 594 1.48 -7.56 19.26
CA ARG A 594 1.10 -8.52 18.21
C ARG A 594 0.54 -9.83 18.78
N ARG A 595 1.15 -10.36 19.85
CA ARG A 595 0.65 -11.54 20.56
C ARG A 595 -0.72 -11.30 21.17
N ALA A 596 -0.94 -10.12 21.76
CA ALA A 596 -2.23 -9.74 22.31
C ALA A 596 -3.31 -9.60 21.22
N GLY A 597 -2.97 -9.12 20.02
CA GLY A 597 -3.84 -9.14 18.83
C GLY A 597 -3.93 -10.50 18.13
N ALA A 598 -3.34 -11.56 18.71
CA ALA A 598 -3.28 -12.90 18.14
C ALA A 598 -2.67 -12.97 16.72
N PHE A 599 -1.74 -12.08 16.36
CA PHE A 599 -1.10 -12.06 15.03
C PHE A 599 -0.56 -13.43 14.59
N PHE A 600 0.11 -14.17 15.47
CA PHE A 600 0.69 -15.48 15.14
C PHE A 600 -0.33 -16.63 15.09
N ARG A 601 -1.61 -16.38 15.41
CA ARG A 601 -2.67 -17.38 15.30
C ARG A 601 -2.93 -17.69 13.82
N ILE A 602 -3.10 -18.97 13.51
CA ILE A 602 -3.25 -19.47 12.13
C ILE A 602 -4.67 -19.93 11.78
N GLU A 603 -5.55 -20.05 12.76
CA GLU A 603 -6.96 -20.40 12.52
C GLU A 603 -7.84 -19.82 13.60
N ALA A 604 -9.08 -19.47 13.27
CA ALA A 604 -10.11 -19.08 14.24
C ALA A 604 -11.50 -19.50 13.75
N THR A 605 -12.41 -19.73 14.67
CA THR A 605 -13.78 -20.16 14.40
C THR A 605 -14.82 -19.15 14.85
N VAL A 606 -15.95 -19.12 14.15
CA VAL A 606 -17.09 -18.28 14.48
C VAL A 606 -18.40 -19.02 14.24
N GLY A 607 -19.34 -18.88 15.17
CA GLY A 607 -20.69 -19.43 15.07
C GLY A 607 -21.74 -18.36 14.82
N MET A 608 -23.01 -18.71 14.99
CA MET A 608 -24.11 -17.74 14.87
C MET A 608 -24.35 -16.89 16.12
N ARG A 609 -23.80 -17.30 17.27
CA ARG A 609 -23.97 -16.68 18.59
C ARG A 609 -22.72 -16.87 19.43
#